data_AF-A0A8J5G6T0-F1
#
_entry.id   AF-A0A8J5G6T0-F1
#
_cell.length_a   1.000
_cell.length_b   1.000
_cell.length_c   1.000
_cell.angle_alpha   90.00
_cell.angle_beta   90.00
_cell.angle_gamma   90.00
#
_symmetry.space_group_name_H-M   'P 1'
#
loop_
_entity.id
_entity.type
_entity.pdbx_description
1 polymer ?
#
loop_
_entity_poly.entity_id
_entity_poly.type
_entity_poly.pdbx_seq_one_letter_code
_entity_poly.pdbx_strand_id
1 'polypeptide(L)'
;MPSCASAERTEGRFRACYKEWMRVHVDDLIELRQATAFPEAELRRLVAKSIRQYEEYYECRRSLVPDDGPAFFSPSWCNSFENAFLWIGGCRPSMFIRLLYSLSFAVLEL
;
A
#
# COMPACT_ATOMS: atom_id res chain seq x y z
N MET A 1 -17.66 16.45 -0.45
CA MET A 1 -17.59 15.12 -1.07
C MET A 1 -17.03 15.29 -2.48
N PRO A 2 -15.95 14.59 -2.86
CA PRO A 2 -15.42 14.66 -4.22
C PRO A 2 -16.46 14.12 -5.23
N SER A 3 -16.48 14.70 -6.44
CA SER A 3 -17.32 14.21 -7.55
C SER A 3 -16.89 12.80 -7.96
N CYS A 4 -17.83 11.97 -8.46
CA CYS A 4 -17.56 10.60 -8.92
C CYS A 4 -16.37 10.53 -9.90
N ALA A 5 -16.31 11.47 -10.85
CA ALA A 5 -15.20 11.57 -11.80
C ALA A 5 -13.84 11.89 -11.15
N SER A 6 -13.82 12.53 -9.97
CA SER A 6 -12.60 12.79 -9.19
C SER A 6 -12.14 11.56 -8.43
N ALA A 7 -13.07 10.74 -7.93
CA ALA A 7 -12.77 9.47 -7.27
C ALA A 7 -12.16 8.47 -8.27
N GLU A 8 -12.78 8.32 -9.45
CA GLU A 8 -12.27 7.45 -10.54
C GLU A 8 -10.86 7.85 -11.00
N ARG A 9 -10.58 9.16 -11.10
CA ARG A 9 -9.24 9.66 -11.42
C ARG A 9 -8.21 9.33 -10.34
N THR A 10 -8.60 9.37 -9.07
CA THR A 10 -7.70 9.10 -7.95
C THR A 10 -7.41 7.61 -7.83
N GLU A 11 -8.44 6.76 -7.98
CA GLU A 11 -8.29 5.31 -8.12
C GLU A 11 -7.32 4.96 -9.27
N GLY A 12 -7.48 5.60 -10.43
CA GLY A 12 -6.58 5.41 -11.58
C GLY A 12 -5.11 5.71 -11.25
N ARG A 13 -4.84 6.73 -10.44
CA ARG A 13 -3.48 7.12 -10.01
C ARG A 13 -2.88 6.10 -9.03
N PHE A 14 -3.65 5.64 -8.05
CA PHE A 14 -3.18 4.57 -7.15
C PHE A 14 -2.87 3.28 -7.92
N ARG A 15 -3.74 2.92 -8.86
CA ARG A 15 -3.52 1.75 -9.73
C ARG A 15 -2.28 1.93 -10.60
N ALA A 16 -1.98 3.14 -11.07
CA ALA A 16 -0.75 3.42 -11.82
C ALA A 16 0.51 3.21 -10.97
N CYS A 17 0.57 3.75 -9.73
CA CYS A 17 1.67 3.47 -8.80
C CYS A 17 1.88 1.96 -8.60
N TYR A 18 0.79 1.21 -8.41
CA TYR A 18 0.84 -0.25 -8.23
C TYR A 18 1.37 -0.98 -9.45
N LYS A 19 0.90 -0.63 -10.66
CA LYS A 19 1.34 -1.27 -11.90
C LYS A 19 2.83 -1.02 -12.17
N GLU A 20 3.32 0.19 -11.93
CA GLU A 20 4.74 0.48 -12.12
C GLU A 20 5.61 -0.29 -11.13
N TRP A 21 5.22 -0.31 -9.86
CA TRP A 21 5.92 -1.11 -8.85
C TRP A 21 5.94 -2.60 -9.21
N MET A 22 4.80 -3.17 -9.59
CA MET A 22 4.69 -4.58 -9.98
C MET A 22 5.59 -4.93 -11.17
N ARG A 23 5.73 -4.03 -12.16
CA ARG A 23 6.59 -4.25 -13.32
C ARG A 23 8.05 -4.45 -12.91
N VAL A 24 8.53 -3.65 -11.96
CA VAL A 24 9.91 -3.71 -11.48
C VAL A 24 10.11 -4.85 -10.47
N HIS A 25 9.13 -5.09 -9.61
CA HIS A 25 9.23 -6.06 -8.51
C HIS A 25 9.31 -7.52 -8.98
N VAL A 26 8.67 -7.86 -10.11
CA VAL A 26 8.72 -9.22 -10.67
C VAL A 26 10.15 -9.60 -11.05
N ASP A 27 10.90 -8.68 -11.66
CA ASP A 27 12.29 -8.92 -12.06
C ASP A 27 13.20 -9.07 -10.82
N ASP A 28 13.02 -8.22 -9.81
CA ASP A 28 13.75 -8.28 -8.54
C ASP A 28 13.49 -9.58 -7.78
N LEU A 29 12.25 -10.10 -7.78
CA LEU A 29 11.92 -11.38 -7.15
C LEU A 29 12.57 -12.57 -7.86
N ILE A 30 12.66 -12.53 -9.19
CA ILE A 30 13.37 -13.56 -9.96
C ILE A 30 14.86 -13.54 -9.59
N GLU A 31 15.46 -12.36 -9.53
CA GLU A 31 16.87 -12.15 -9.14
C GLU A 31 17.13 -12.68 -7.72
N LEU A 32 16.30 -12.30 -6.75
CA LEU A 32 16.40 -12.77 -5.35
C LEU A 32 16.21 -14.28 -5.21
N ARG A 33 15.28 -14.88 -5.96
CA ARG A 33 15.03 -16.34 -5.91
C ARG A 33 16.19 -17.15 -6.48
N GLN A 34 16.92 -16.58 -7.44
CA GLN A 34 18.09 -17.21 -8.04
C GLN A 34 19.37 -17.01 -7.21
N ALA A 35 19.37 -16.07 -6.25
CA ALA A 35 20.52 -15.71 -5.42
C ALA A 35 20.87 -16.74 -4.32
N THR A 36 20.54 -18.03 -4.48
CA THR A 36 20.71 -19.08 -3.45
C THR A 36 22.17 -19.38 -3.09
N ALA A 37 23.13 -18.94 -3.90
CA ALA A 37 24.57 -19.13 -3.68
C ALA A 37 25.39 -17.84 -3.88
N PHE A 38 24.75 -16.68 -3.86
CA PHE A 38 25.44 -15.42 -4.09
C PHE A 38 26.33 -15.06 -2.88
N PRO A 39 27.46 -14.36 -3.11
CA PRO A 39 28.21 -13.76 -2.01
C PRO A 39 27.32 -12.84 -1.18
N GLU A 40 27.52 -12.83 0.14
CA GLU A 40 26.69 -12.05 1.08
C GLU A 40 26.56 -10.56 0.70
N ALA A 41 27.63 -9.96 0.17
CA ALA A 41 27.64 -8.58 -0.31
C ALA A 41 26.62 -8.34 -1.44
N GLU A 42 26.52 -9.29 -2.37
CA GLU A 42 25.58 -9.20 -3.48
C GLU A 42 24.15 -9.43 -3.01
N LEU A 43 23.93 -10.38 -2.10
CA LEU A 43 22.62 -10.58 -1.48
C LEU A 43 22.14 -9.32 -0.75
N ARG A 44 23.02 -8.66 0.03
CA ARG A 44 22.72 -7.37 0.68
C ARG A 44 22.35 -6.29 -0.33
N ARG A 45 23.06 -6.21 -1.46
CA ARG A 45 22.76 -5.27 -2.55
C ARG A 45 21.36 -5.49 -3.12
N LEU A 46 20.99 -6.75 -3.37
CA LEU A 46 19.66 -7.12 -3.88
C LEU A 46 18.54 -6.81 -2.89
N VAL A 47 18.73 -7.13 -1.61
CA VAL A 47 17.78 -6.77 -0.56
C VAL A 47 17.60 -5.25 -0.46
N ALA A 48 18.70 -4.49 -0.47
CA ALA A 48 18.63 -3.02 -0.42
C ALA A 48 17.91 -2.42 -1.64
N LYS A 49 18.14 -2.98 -2.84
CA LYS A 49 17.43 -2.60 -4.07
C LYS A 49 15.92 -2.84 -3.92
N SER A 50 15.52 -4.02 -3.44
CA SER A 50 14.11 -4.38 -3.25
C SER A 50 13.41 -3.50 -2.22
N ILE A 51 14.08 -3.19 -1.09
CA ILE A 51 13.58 -2.26 -0.07
C ILE A 51 13.36 -0.87 -0.67
N ARG A 52 14.36 -0.34 -1.39
CA ARG A 52 14.27 0.99 -2.00
C ARG A 52 13.09 1.10 -2.98
N GLN A 53 12.88 0.09 -3.82
CA GLN A 53 11.74 0.07 -4.74
C GLN A 53 10.40 0.04 -4.01
N TYR A 54 10.32 -0.68 -2.89
CA TYR A 54 9.12 -0.67 -2.05
C TYR A 54 8.89 0.70 -1.39
N GLU A 55 9.94 1.38 -0.92
CA GLU A 55 9.87 2.74 -0.39
C GLU A 55 9.39 3.74 -1.46
N GLU A 56 9.94 3.68 -2.67
CA GLU A 56 9.51 4.50 -3.81
C GLU A 56 8.02 4.30 -4.14
N TYR A 57 7.56 3.04 -4.15
CA TYR A 57 6.14 2.71 -4.32
C TYR A 57 5.27 3.25 -3.18
N TYR A 58 5.72 3.10 -1.94
CA TYR A 58 5.00 3.58 -0.77
C TYR A 58 4.85 5.11 -0.80
N GLU A 59 5.91 5.85 -1.13
CA GLU A 59 5.86 7.31 -1.26
C GLU A 59 4.96 7.77 -2.42
N CYS A 60 5.00 7.09 -3.57
CA CYS A 60 4.06 7.33 -4.67
C CYS A 60 2.62 7.27 -4.18
N ARG A 61 2.26 6.21 -3.45
CA ARG A 61 0.91 6.04 -2.89
C ARG A 61 0.60 7.02 -1.76
N ARG A 62 1.56 7.30 -0.89
CA ARG A 62 1.40 8.22 0.25
C ARG A 62 1.06 9.63 -0.24
N SER A 63 1.63 10.06 -1.35
CA SER A 63 1.32 11.36 -1.98
C SER A 63 -0.16 11.52 -2.38
N LEU A 64 -0.88 10.40 -2.54
CA LEU A 64 -2.29 10.36 -2.96
C LEU A 64 -3.28 10.28 -1.77
N VAL A 65 -2.79 10.09 -0.54
CA VAL A 65 -3.63 9.99 0.67
C VAL A 65 -4.52 11.21 0.88
N PRO A 66 -4.09 12.47 0.63
CA PRO A 66 -4.97 13.63 0.75
C PRO A 66 -6.17 13.61 -0.20
N ASP A 67 -6.04 12.92 -1.35
CA ASP A 67 -7.08 12.85 -2.37
C ASP A 67 -8.11 11.75 -2.04
N ASP A 68 -7.64 10.57 -1.60
CA ASP A 68 -8.48 9.44 -1.18
C ASP A 68 -7.75 8.55 -0.17
N GLY A 69 -7.89 8.91 1.11
CA GLY A 69 -7.30 8.18 2.23
C GLY A 69 -7.79 6.74 2.38
N PRO A 70 -9.11 6.45 2.28
CA PRO A 70 -9.61 5.08 2.31
C PRO A 70 -9.01 4.17 1.23
N ALA A 71 -8.84 4.66 -0.01
CA ALA A 71 -8.23 3.89 -1.09
C ALA A 71 -6.73 3.57 -0.86
N PHE A 72 -6.07 4.27 0.06
CA PHE A 72 -4.72 3.90 0.51
C PHE A 72 -4.70 2.59 1.31
N PHE A 73 -5.78 2.26 2.02
CA PHE A 73 -5.85 1.04 2.83
C PHE A 73 -6.65 -0.07 2.14
N SER A 74 -7.74 0.27 1.45
CA SER A 74 -8.64 -0.71 0.84
C SER A 74 -9.06 -0.27 -0.56
N PRO A 75 -8.15 -0.28 -1.52
CA PRO A 75 -8.49 0.00 -2.91
C PRO A 75 -9.56 -0.97 -3.46
N SER A 76 -10.50 -0.42 -4.22
CA SER A 76 -11.66 -1.12 -4.82
C SER A 76 -11.27 -2.22 -5.80
N TRP A 77 -10.08 -2.13 -6.39
CA TRP A 77 -9.59 -3.09 -7.39
C TRP A 77 -8.81 -4.27 -6.83
N CYS A 78 -8.52 -4.23 -5.53
CA CYS A 78 -7.88 -5.33 -4.84
C CYS A 78 -8.95 -6.24 -4.23
N ASN A 79 -8.67 -7.53 -4.21
CA ASN A 79 -9.53 -8.48 -3.49
C ASN A 79 -9.34 -8.37 -1.97
N SER A 80 -10.20 -9.02 -1.18
CA SER A 80 -10.16 -8.93 0.28
C SER A 80 -8.82 -9.41 0.88
N PHE A 81 -8.15 -10.37 0.25
CA PHE A 81 -6.85 -10.87 0.69
C PHE A 81 -5.75 -9.83 0.42
N GLU A 82 -5.66 -9.30 -0.80
CA GLU A 82 -4.71 -8.25 -1.17
C GLU A 82 -4.89 -6.99 -0.31
N ASN A 83 -6.15 -6.60 -0.08
CA ASN A 83 -6.47 -5.52 0.84
C ASN A 83 -5.96 -5.83 2.24
N ALA A 84 -6.15 -7.04 2.79
CA ALA A 84 -5.62 -7.37 4.11
C ALA A 84 -4.10 -7.14 4.23
N PHE A 85 -3.30 -7.41 3.18
CA PHE A 85 -1.86 -7.12 3.18
C PHE A 85 -1.53 -5.62 3.25
N LEU A 86 -2.35 -4.76 2.63
CA LEU A 86 -2.19 -3.31 2.72
C LEU A 86 -2.48 -2.77 4.14
N TRP A 87 -3.32 -3.47 4.90
CA TRP A 87 -3.60 -3.14 6.31
C TRP A 87 -2.51 -3.69 7.25
N ILE A 88 -1.94 -4.86 6.95
CA ILE A 88 -0.89 -5.51 7.75
C ILE A 88 0.38 -4.65 7.86
N GLY A 89 0.61 -3.71 6.93
CA GLY A 89 1.70 -2.73 6.96
C GLY A 89 1.64 -1.65 8.06
N GLY A 90 0.67 -1.68 8.98
CA GLY A 90 0.73 -0.86 10.22
C GLY A 90 -0.58 -0.36 10.81
N CYS A 91 -1.72 -0.47 10.10
CA CYS A 91 -3.03 -0.11 10.63
C CYS A 91 -3.84 -1.38 10.89
N ARG A 92 -3.95 -1.82 12.15
CA ARG A 92 -4.89 -2.91 12.48
C ARG A 92 -6.32 -2.38 12.28
N PRO A 93 -7.17 -3.02 11.45
CA PRO A 93 -8.55 -2.58 11.25
C PRO A 93 -9.33 -2.42 12.55
N SER A 94 -9.01 -3.25 13.55
CA SER A 94 -9.59 -3.16 14.89
C SER A 94 -9.34 -1.81 15.57
N MET A 95 -8.23 -1.13 15.34
CA MET A 95 -7.98 0.21 15.90
C MET A 95 -8.92 1.25 15.29
N PHE A 96 -9.14 1.21 13.97
CA PHE A 96 -10.05 2.13 13.30
C PHE A 96 -11.51 1.90 13.72
N ILE A 97 -11.94 0.64 13.79
CA ILE A 97 -13.28 0.28 14.27
C ILE A 97 -13.48 0.75 15.72
N ARG A 98 -12.49 0.54 16.59
CA ARG A 98 -12.54 1.00 17.99
C ARG A 98 -12.59 2.52 18.09
N LEU A 99 -11.81 3.26 17.30
CA LEU A 99 -11.85 4.72 17.27
C LEU A 99 -13.22 5.24 16.81
N LEU A 100 -13.78 4.68 15.73
CA LEU A 100 -15.11 5.02 15.26
C LEU A 100 -16.18 4.75 16.32
N TYR A 101 -16.09 3.61 17.00
CA TYR A 101 -17.02 3.27 18.08
C TYR A 101 -16.91 4.25 19.25
N SER A 102 -15.69 4.59 19.69
CA SER A 102 -15.49 5.58 20.76
C SER A 102 -15.97 6.98 20.37
N LEU A 103 -15.73 7.43 19.14
CA LEU A 103 -16.18 8.72 18.63
C LEU A 103 -17.70 8.79 18.49
N SER A 104 -18.32 7.74 17.97
CA SER A 104 -19.79 7.68 17.83
C SER A 104 -20.49 7.62 19.19
N PHE A 105 -19.89 6.96 20.19
CA PHE A 105 -20.38 7.01 21.57
C PHE A 105 -20.28 8.42 22.17
N ALA A 106 -19.15 9.12 21.99
CA ALA A 106 -18.97 10.48 22.49
C ALA A 106 -19.92 11.52 21.87
N VAL A 107 -20.37 11.30 20.62
CA VAL A 107 -21.36 12.16 19.94
C VAL A 107 -22.79 11.89 20.42
N LEU A 108 -23.07 10.73 20.99
CA LEU A 108 -24.39 10.37 21.53
C LEU A 108 -24.60 10.83 22.97
N GLU A 109 -23.54 11.17 23.70
CA GLU A 109 -23.59 11.71 25.08
C GLU A 109 -23.63 13.25 25.14
N LEU A 110 -23.69 13.93 23.98
CA LEU A 110 -23.90 15.39 23.83
C LEU A 110 -25.32 15.68 23.33
#